data_AF-A0A1T4X3L5-F1
#
_entry.id   AF-A0A1T4X3L5-F1
#
_cell.length_a   1.000
_cell.length_b   1.000
_cell.length_c   1.000
_cell.angle_alpha   90.00
_cell.angle_beta   90.00
_cell.angle_gamma   90.00
#
_symmetry.space_group_name_H-M   'P 1'
#
loop_
_entity.id
_entity.type
_entity.pdbx_description
1 polymer ?
#
loop_
_entity_poly.entity_id
_entity_poly.type
_entity_poly.pdbx_seq_one_letter_code
_entity_poly.pdbx_strand_id
1 'polypeptide(L)'
;MIICLACYQDRLASVFENASEFRLYRLDDENNITPAGHVSLPSKDPTDRTSAILACGVHLVICGGVCGGVRHSLEAAGLELRPWLRGRVDEVLAAVRQNTLEQLTMPGCRCRRNGAGQDCGPGRGNGPGRGYGRGHGLGHGPQGPGAGRRSRSAVIPTMGTAGTCCGQMPAPMPEQQTFNQGETMKIAISCEGPGLESKLDPRFGRAAGFLIYDLETGADEYVNNEQNLSLPQGAGIQSAQTVGATGAKAVITGHMGPKAFMALEKGGIQVFLGQGGTAAENLEAYKAGKLAPADGPDKEGHW
;
A
#
# COMPACT_ATOMS: atom_id res chain seq x y z
N MET A 1 -9.80 -25.49 -15.68
CA MET A 1 -9.10 -24.18 -15.62
C MET A 1 -8.77 -23.81 -14.17
N ILE A 2 -7.77 -22.95 -13.92
CA ILE A 2 -7.48 -22.43 -12.57
C ILE A 2 -8.01 -20.99 -12.43
N ILE A 3 -8.81 -20.77 -11.39
CA ILE A 3 -9.42 -19.49 -11.03
C ILE A 3 -8.72 -18.96 -9.78
N CYS A 4 -8.39 -17.67 -9.80
CA CYS A 4 -7.85 -16.94 -8.67
C CYS A 4 -8.86 -15.91 -8.17
N LEU A 5 -9.15 -15.93 -6.88
CA LEU A 5 -9.93 -14.90 -6.20
C LEU A 5 -8.99 -14.00 -5.40
N ALA A 6 -9.06 -12.69 -5.65
CA ALA A 6 -8.39 -11.67 -4.85
C ALA A 6 -9.18 -11.41 -3.57
N CYS A 7 -8.74 -11.99 -2.45
CA CYS A 7 -9.50 -12.00 -1.21
C CYS A 7 -8.91 -11.08 -0.13
N TYR A 8 -9.82 -10.60 0.70
CA TYR A 8 -9.53 -10.03 2.00
C TYR A 8 -10.44 -10.75 2.99
N GLN A 9 -9.86 -11.59 3.84
CA GLN A 9 -10.61 -12.46 4.76
C GLN A 9 -11.64 -13.36 4.01
N ASP A 10 -12.93 -13.33 4.37
CA ASP A 10 -14.00 -14.17 3.83
C ASP A 10 -14.65 -13.61 2.54
N ARG A 11 -14.09 -12.54 1.96
CA ARG A 11 -14.70 -11.80 0.84
C ARG A 11 -13.70 -11.33 -0.20
N LEU A 12 -14.21 -10.92 -1.37
CA LEU A 12 -13.38 -10.26 -2.37
C LEU A 12 -12.85 -8.92 -1.85
N ALA A 13 -11.57 -8.66 -2.11
CA ALA A 13 -10.95 -7.39 -1.83
C ALA A 13 -11.57 -6.28 -2.68
N SER A 14 -11.72 -5.09 -2.10
CA SER A 14 -12.29 -3.93 -2.79
C SER A 14 -11.43 -3.47 -3.97
N VAL A 15 -10.12 -3.71 -3.90
CA VAL A 15 -9.12 -3.39 -4.92
C VAL A 15 -8.13 -4.55 -4.96
N PHE A 16 -7.74 -5.01 -6.15
CA PHE A 16 -6.83 -6.13 -6.36
C PHE A 16 -5.51 -5.95 -5.61
N GLU A 17 -4.95 -4.74 -5.66
CA GLU A 17 -3.71 -4.33 -5.02
C GLU A 17 -3.77 -4.32 -3.48
N ASN A 18 -4.96 -4.44 -2.89
CA ASN A 18 -5.16 -4.53 -1.45
C ASN A 18 -5.65 -5.91 -0.98
N ALA A 19 -5.72 -6.91 -1.86
CA ALA A 19 -6.00 -8.27 -1.41
C ALA A 19 -4.88 -8.77 -0.49
N SER A 20 -5.24 -9.35 0.64
CA SER A 20 -4.29 -9.94 1.60
C SER A 20 -3.83 -11.32 1.15
N GLU A 21 -4.66 -12.02 0.38
CA GLU A 21 -4.38 -13.37 -0.11
C GLU A 21 -5.05 -13.62 -1.46
N PHE A 22 -4.45 -14.51 -2.25
CA PHE A 22 -5.05 -15.05 -3.47
C PHE A 22 -5.48 -16.48 -3.23
N ARG A 23 -6.79 -16.75 -3.32
CA ARG A 23 -7.32 -18.11 -3.19
C ARG A 23 -7.47 -18.74 -4.55
N LEU A 24 -6.90 -19.92 -4.73
CA LEU A 24 -6.87 -20.65 -5.99
C LEU A 24 -7.91 -21.77 -5.97
N TYR A 25 -8.64 -21.88 -7.06
CA TYR A 25 -9.65 -22.90 -7.26
C TYR A 25 -9.46 -23.54 -8.62
N ARG A 26 -9.63 -24.85 -8.70
CA ARG A 26 -9.72 -25.57 -9.97
C ARG A 26 -11.18 -25.70 -10.34
N LEU A 27 -11.50 -25.30 -11.56
CA LEU A 27 -12.81 -25.48 -12.17
C LEU A 27 -12.70 -26.56 -13.25
N ASP A 28 -13.48 -27.63 -13.07
CA ASP A 28 -13.57 -28.77 -13.99
C ASP A 28 -14.70 -28.55 -15.03
N ASP A 29 -14.76 -29.40 -16.06
CA ASP A 29 -15.72 -29.27 -17.17
C ASP A 29 -17.19 -29.43 -16.74
N GLU A 30 -17.45 -30.09 -15.61
CA GLU A 30 -18.77 -30.23 -14.99
C GLU A 30 -19.15 -29.05 -14.08
N ASN A 31 -18.43 -27.93 -14.20
CA ASN A 31 -18.56 -26.74 -13.37
C ASN A 31 -18.33 -26.97 -11.86
N ASN A 32 -17.63 -28.07 -11.52
CA ASN A 32 -17.24 -28.34 -10.15
C ASN A 32 -16.03 -27.48 -9.75
N ILE A 33 -16.08 -26.89 -8.56
CA ILE A 33 -14.99 -26.04 -8.05
C ILE A 33 -14.36 -26.74 -6.86
N THR A 34 -13.06 -27.03 -6.97
CA THR A 34 -12.25 -27.61 -5.90
C THR A 34 -11.15 -26.62 -5.46
N PRO A 35 -10.85 -26.50 -4.16
CA PRO A 35 -9.78 -25.63 -3.68
C PRO A 35 -8.42 -26.18 -4.15
N ALA A 36 -7.63 -25.35 -4.84
CA ALA A 36 -6.31 -25.71 -5.36
C ALA A 36 -5.17 -25.17 -4.48
N GLY A 37 -5.46 -24.25 -3.55
CA GLY A 37 -4.49 -23.69 -2.61
C GLY A 37 -4.75 -22.20 -2.36
N HIS A 38 -3.80 -21.55 -1.70
CA HIS A 38 -3.78 -20.10 -1.57
C HIS A 38 -2.35 -19.59 -1.66
N VAL A 39 -2.19 -18.34 -2.08
CA VAL A 39 -0.92 -17.62 -2.12
C VAL A 39 -1.06 -16.41 -1.21
N SER A 40 -0.32 -16.42 -0.10
CA SER A 40 -0.17 -15.25 0.75
C SER A 40 0.96 -14.40 0.19
N LEU A 41 0.70 -13.12 -0.08
CA LEU A 41 1.71 -12.22 -0.64
C LEU A 41 2.04 -11.12 0.36
N PRO A 42 3.31 -11.04 0.81
CA PRO A 42 3.74 -9.98 1.73
C PRO A 42 3.94 -8.64 1.02
N SER A 43 4.24 -8.65 -0.30
CA SER A 43 4.52 -7.47 -1.09
C SER A 43 3.23 -6.86 -1.67
N LYS A 44 3.12 -5.53 -1.57
CA LYS A 44 2.06 -4.74 -2.21
C LYS A 44 2.39 -4.41 -3.68
N ASP A 45 3.57 -4.79 -4.18
CA ASP A 45 3.98 -4.47 -5.54
C ASP A 45 3.15 -5.25 -6.59
N PRO A 46 2.58 -4.59 -7.60
CA PRO A 46 1.75 -5.26 -8.60
C PRO A 46 2.51 -6.26 -9.48
N THR A 47 3.81 -6.08 -9.69
CA THR A 47 4.65 -6.93 -10.53
C THR A 47 4.87 -8.28 -9.85
N ASP A 48 5.16 -8.25 -8.55
CA ASP A 48 5.34 -9.45 -7.71
C ASP A 48 4.04 -10.27 -7.70
N ARG A 49 2.91 -9.59 -7.51
CA ARG A 49 1.58 -10.22 -7.50
C ARG A 49 1.24 -10.87 -8.84
N THR A 50 1.57 -10.18 -9.94
CA THR A 50 1.37 -10.72 -11.29
C THR A 50 2.22 -11.96 -11.51
N SER A 51 3.50 -11.90 -11.14
CA SER A 51 4.46 -13.01 -11.29
C SER A 51 4.04 -14.23 -10.48
N ALA A 52 3.55 -14.03 -9.24
CA ALA A 52 3.05 -15.11 -8.39
C ALA A 52 1.83 -15.80 -8.98
N ILE A 53 0.87 -15.04 -9.51
CA ILE A 53 -0.35 -15.58 -10.14
C ILE A 53 0.01 -16.39 -11.39
N LEU A 54 0.95 -15.89 -12.20
CA LEU A 54 1.42 -16.59 -13.40
C LEU A 54 2.14 -17.90 -13.06
N ALA A 55 2.98 -17.90 -12.02
CA ALA A 55 3.67 -19.10 -11.55
C ALA A 55 2.70 -20.21 -11.11
N CYS A 56 1.53 -19.84 -10.60
CA CYS A 56 0.47 -20.79 -10.23
C CYS A 56 -0.36 -21.31 -11.41
N GLY A 57 -0.11 -20.84 -12.64
CA GLY A 57 -0.86 -21.27 -13.82
C GLY A 57 -2.33 -20.84 -13.80
N VAL A 58 -2.62 -19.70 -13.17
CA VAL A 58 -3.97 -19.12 -13.14
C VAL A 58 -4.37 -18.68 -14.54
N HIS A 59 -5.63 -18.91 -14.89
CA HIS A 59 -6.20 -18.50 -16.18
C HIS A 59 -7.18 -17.33 -16.00
N LEU A 60 -7.98 -17.37 -14.93
CA LEU A 60 -9.02 -16.40 -14.65
C LEU A 60 -8.78 -15.74 -13.29
N VAL A 61 -8.77 -14.41 -13.23
CA VAL A 61 -8.65 -13.62 -12.00
C VAL A 61 -9.95 -12.86 -11.76
N ILE A 62 -10.52 -13.05 -10.57
CA ILE A 62 -11.74 -12.38 -10.12
C ILE A 62 -11.40 -11.46 -8.96
N CYS A 63 -11.76 -10.19 -9.08
CA CYS A 63 -11.45 -9.17 -8.07
C CYS A 63 -12.51 -8.06 -8.03
N GLY A 64 -12.40 -7.19 -7.02
CA GLY A 64 -13.09 -5.90 -7.00
C GLY A 64 -12.48 -4.92 -8.00
N GLY A 65 -12.13 -3.71 -7.57
CA GLY A 65 -11.46 -2.73 -8.40
C GLY A 65 -10.04 -3.16 -8.80
N VAL A 66 -9.54 -2.62 -9.91
CA VAL A 66 -8.15 -2.77 -10.33
C VAL A 66 -7.71 -1.48 -11.01
N CYS A 67 -6.51 -0.99 -10.74
CA CYS A 67 -6.02 0.18 -11.47
C CYS A 67 -5.71 -0.15 -12.94
N GLY A 68 -5.81 0.83 -13.83
CA GLY A 68 -5.65 0.62 -15.27
C GLY A 68 -4.29 0.06 -15.67
N GLY A 69 -3.20 0.51 -15.02
CA GLY A 69 -1.86 0.00 -15.27
C GLY A 69 -1.71 -1.48 -14.91
N VAL A 70 -2.17 -1.87 -13.72
CA VAL A 70 -2.12 -3.27 -13.25
C VAL A 70 -2.99 -4.17 -14.12
N ARG A 71 -4.17 -3.70 -14.50
CA ARG A 71 -5.05 -4.41 -15.43
C ARG A 71 -4.33 -4.70 -16.74
N HIS A 72 -3.72 -3.67 -17.34
CA HIS A 72 -3.01 -3.82 -18.61
C HIS A 72 -1.86 -4.83 -18.48
N SER A 73 -1.09 -4.79 -17.40
CA SER A 73 -0.01 -5.74 -17.15
C SER A 73 -0.51 -7.18 -17.01
N LEU A 74 -1.62 -7.41 -16.29
CA LEU A 74 -2.19 -8.75 -16.12
C LEU A 74 -2.77 -9.31 -17.44
N GLU A 75 -3.50 -8.48 -18.18
CA GLU A 75 -4.05 -8.86 -19.49
C GLU A 75 -2.92 -9.12 -20.52
N ALA A 76 -1.86 -8.31 -20.51
CA ALA A 76 -0.69 -8.51 -21.37
C ALA A 76 0.07 -9.79 -21.04
N ALA A 77 0.01 -10.25 -19.78
CA ALA A 77 0.56 -11.54 -19.35
C ALA A 77 -0.34 -12.73 -19.74
N GLY A 78 -1.49 -12.50 -20.37
CA GLY A 78 -2.41 -13.53 -20.84
C GLY A 78 -3.45 -13.99 -19.82
N LEU A 79 -3.63 -13.25 -18.71
CA LEU A 79 -4.65 -13.56 -17.71
C LEU A 79 -6.01 -12.97 -18.11
N GLU A 80 -7.08 -13.75 -17.99
CA GLU A 80 -8.43 -13.23 -18.11
C GLU A 80 -8.83 -12.54 -16.80
N LEU A 81 -9.15 -11.25 -16.86
CA LEU A 81 -9.59 -10.48 -15.69
C LEU A 81 -11.09 -10.22 -15.68
N ARG A 82 -11.73 -10.50 -14.55
CA ARG A 82 -13.13 -10.12 -14.23
C ARG A 82 -13.15 -9.18 -13.02
N PRO A 83 -12.88 -7.88 -13.23
CA PRO A 83 -12.92 -6.89 -12.17
C PRO A 83 -14.35 -6.40 -11.90
N TRP A 84 -14.46 -5.56 -10.88
CA TRP A 84 -15.66 -4.86 -10.41
C TRP A 84 -16.71 -5.77 -9.77
N LEU A 85 -16.27 -6.84 -9.10
CA LEU A 85 -17.15 -7.76 -8.41
C LEU A 85 -17.06 -7.58 -6.88
N ARG A 86 -18.19 -7.76 -6.20
CA ARG A 86 -18.28 -7.78 -4.73
C ARG A 86 -18.99 -9.04 -4.27
N GLY A 87 -18.65 -9.50 -3.07
CA GLY A 87 -19.35 -10.60 -2.44
C GLY A 87 -18.42 -11.38 -1.52
N ARG A 88 -19.00 -12.32 -0.77
CA ARG A 88 -18.24 -13.34 -0.05
C ARG A 88 -17.64 -14.34 -1.02
N VAL A 89 -16.59 -15.03 -0.58
CA VAL A 89 -15.92 -16.06 -1.38
C VAL A 89 -16.93 -17.13 -1.83
N ASP A 90 -17.78 -17.59 -0.94
CA ASP A 90 -18.78 -18.64 -1.24
C ASP A 90 -19.82 -18.18 -2.26
N GLU A 91 -20.28 -16.92 -2.16
CA GLU A 91 -21.23 -16.31 -3.09
C GLU A 91 -20.62 -16.20 -4.49
N VAL A 92 -19.35 -15.79 -4.57
CA VAL A 92 -18.62 -15.64 -5.83
C VAL A 92 -18.42 -16.99 -6.47
N LEU A 93 -18.00 -18.01 -5.72
CA LEU A 93 -17.86 -19.37 -6.24
C LEU A 93 -19.21 -19.94 -6.72
N ALA A 94 -20.29 -19.73 -5.98
CA ALA A 94 -21.63 -20.11 -6.41
C ALA A 94 -22.04 -19.39 -7.71
N ALA A 95 -21.72 -18.10 -7.84
CA ALA A 95 -22.00 -17.32 -9.03
C ALA A 95 -21.14 -17.76 -10.24
N VAL A 96 -19.89 -18.20 -10.03
CA VAL A 96 -19.08 -18.84 -11.08
C VAL A 96 -19.76 -20.13 -11.55
N ARG A 97 -20.21 -21.00 -10.62
CA ARG A 97 -20.90 -22.26 -10.94
C ARG A 97 -22.21 -22.07 -11.69
N GLN A 98 -22.88 -20.95 -11.49
CA GLN A 98 -24.16 -20.64 -12.13
C GLN A 98 -24.01 -19.71 -13.34
N ASN A 99 -22.78 -19.26 -13.61
CA ASN A 99 -22.47 -18.24 -14.61
C ASN A 99 -23.28 -16.92 -14.41
N THR A 100 -23.50 -16.54 -13.15
CA THR A 100 -24.30 -15.37 -12.73
C THR A 100 -23.47 -14.28 -12.07
N LEU A 101 -22.15 -14.24 -12.33
CA LEU A 101 -21.22 -13.24 -11.78
C LEU A 101 -21.67 -11.79 -11.96
N GLU A 102 -22.44 -11.51 -13.00
CA GLU A 102 -22.98 -10.18 -13.30
C GLU A 102 -23.86 -9.61 -12.18
N GLN A 103 -24.51 -10.49 -11.40
CA GLN A 103 -25.32 -10.10 -10.24
C GLN A 103 -24.49 -9.54 -9.09
N LEU A 104 -23.20 -9.87 -9.05
CA LEU A 104 -22.23 -9.44 -8.04
C LEU A 104 -21.47 -8.17 -8.45
N THR A 105 -21.85 -7.54 -9.56
CA THR A 105 -21.18 -6.32 -10.05
C THR A 105 -21.38 -5.14 -9.09
N MET A 106 -20.29 -4.45 -8.75
CA MET A 106 -20.34 -3.23 -7.95
C MET A 106 -20.96 -2.06 -8.72
N PRO A 107 -21.79 -1.21 -8.08
CA PRO A 107 -22.24 0.04 -8.68
C PRO A 107 -21.08 1.04 -8.72
N GLY A 108 -20.46 1.21 -9.88
CA GLY A 108 -19.36 2.15 -10.11
C GLY A 108 -18.81 2.04 -11.53
N CYS A 109 -18.87 3.16 -12.26
CA CYS A 109 -18.37 3.41 -13.62
C CYS A 109 -18.53 2.30 -14.67
N ARG A 110 -19.67 2.35 -15.39
CA ARG A 110 -19.89 1.76 -16.73
C ARG A 110 -19.03 2.42 -17.84
N CYS A 111 -17.79 2.78 -17.54
CA CYS A 111 -16.92 3.43 -18.51
C CYS A 111 -16.28 2.34 -19.39
N ARG A 112 -16.96 2.07 -20.51
CA ARG A 112 -16.55 1.33 -21.73
C ARG A 112 -16.44 -0.20 -21.61
N ARG A 113 -17.54 -0.84 -22.01
CA ARG A 113 -17.59 -2.26 -22.43
C ARG A 113 -17.22 -2.47 -23.91
N ASN A 114 -16.78 -1.43 -24.62
CA ASN A 114 -16.43 -1.53 -26.04
C ASN A 114 -14.97 -1.14 -26.27
N GLY A 115 -14.24 -2.08 -26.87
CA GLY A 115 -12.85 -1.93 -27.25
C GLY A 115 -12.61 -0.67 -28.07
N ALA A 116 -11.83 0.24 -27.49
CA ALA A 116 -11.04 1.26 -28.15
C ALA A 116 -10.27 1.96 -27.03
N GLY A 117 -8.95 1.76 -27.03
CA GLY A 117 -8.04 2.33 -26.04
C GLY A 117 -8.30 3.81 -25.81
N GLN A 118 -8.29 4.20 -24.54
CA GLN A 118 -8.06 5.55 -24.02
C GLN A 118 -8.07 5.42 -22.50
N ASP A 119 -6.92 5.01 -21.98
CA ASP A 119 -6.22 5.67 -20.90
C ASP A 119 -7.09 6.68 -20.14
N CYS A 120 -7.68 6.23 -19.03
CA CYS A 120 -8.14 7.13 -17.99
C CYS A 120 -6.89 7.75 -17.34
N GLY A 121 -6.29 8.74 -18.00
CA GLY A 121 -5.24 9.57 -17.41
C GLY A 121 -5.72 10.25 -16.12
N PRO A 122 -4.80 10.72 -15.27
CA PRO A 122 -5.15 11.30 -13.98
C PRO A 122 -5.90 12.61 -14.23
N GLY A 123 -7.21 12.59 -14.03
CA GLY A 123 -8.03 13.79 -13.99
C GLY A 123 -7.57 14.69 -12.84
N ARG A 124 -6.65 15.62 -13.13
CA ARG A 124 -6.47 16.81 -12.31
C ARG A 124 -7.78 17.57 -12.38
N GLY A 125 -8.52 17.56 -11.28
CA GLY A 125 -9.72 18.37 -11.11
C GLY A 125 -9.38 19.85 -11.28
N ASN A 126 -9.71 20.41 -12.43
CA ASN A 126 -9.89 21.85 -12.58
C ASN A 126 -11.34 22.15 -12.17
N GLY A 127 -11.58 22.22 -10.86
CA GLY A 127 -12.80 22.82 -10.35
C GLY A 127 -12.80 24.31 -10.74
N PRO A 128 -13.95 24.91 -11.13
CA PRO A 128 -14.00 26.32 -11.46
C PRO A 128 -13.70 27.11 -10.17
N GLY A 129 -12.51 27.70 -10.11
CA GLY A 129 -12.10 28.57 -9.03
C GLY A 129 -13.11 29.71 -8.86
N ARG A 130 -13.61 29.85 -7.63
CA ARG A 130 -14.34 31.04 -7.19
C ARG A 130 -13.40 32.24 -7.34
N GLY A 131 -13.64 33.07 -8.35
CA GLY A 131 -12.97 34.34 -8.53
C GLY A 131 -13.34 35.30 -7.39
N TYR A 132 -12.37 35.67 -6.57
CA TYR A 132 -12.46 36.85 -5.72
C TYR A 132 -12.33 38.08 -6.61
N GLY A 133 -13.34 38.95 -6.54
CA GLY A 133 -13.40 40.19 -7.31
C GLY A 133 -12.26 41.14 -6.99
N ARG A 134 -11.70 41.75 -8.04
CA ARG A 134 -11.17 43.11 -7.98
C ARG A 134 -12.03 43.98 -8.88
N GLY A 135 -12.71 44.92 -8.26
CA GLY A 135 -13.44 45.96 -8.96
C GLY A 135 -12.47 46.94 -9.61
N HIS A 136 -12.81 47.35 -10.82
CA HIS A 136 -12.57 48.71 -11.31
C HIS A 136 -13.84 49.10 -12.07
N GLY A 137 -14.57 50.05 -11.49
CA GLY A 137 -15.75 50.62 -12.11
C GLY A 137 -15.36 51.60 -13.20
N LEU A 138 -16.20 51.70 -14.21
CA LEU A 138 -16.52 52.93 -14.94
C LEU A 138 -17.99 52.78 -15.37
N GLY A 139 -18.80 53.75 -14.95
CA GLY A 139 -20.23 53.76 -15.16
C GLY A 139 -20.63 54.18 -16.56
N HIS A 140 -21.90 53.99 -16.89
CA HIS A 140 -22.80 54.92 -17.55
C HIS A 140 -24.21 54.33 -17.47
N GLY A 141 -25.17 55.06 -16.88
CA GLY A 141 -26.61 54.76 -17.04
C GLY A 141 -27.12 55.23 -18.42
N PRO A 142 -28.44 55.39 -18.66
CA PRO A 142 -29.53 55.33 -17.67
C PRO A 142 -30.89 54.72 -18.15
N GLN A 143 -31.86 54.67 -17.21
CA GLN A 143 -33.32 54.84 -17.34
C GLN A 143 -34.22 53.77 -18.00
N GLY A 144 -35.23 53.31 -17.23
CA GLY A 144 -36.49 52.75 -17.75
C GLY A 144 -37.28 51.88 -16.75
N PRO A 145 -38.48 52.28 -16.29
CA PRO A 145 -39.24 51.60 -15.23
C PRO A 145 -40.32 50.65 -15.79
N GLY A 146 -40.74 49.64 -15.00
CA GLY A 146 -41.86 48.78 -15.42
C GLY A 146 -42.32 47.78 -14.38
N ALA A 147 -43.51 48.03 -13.82
CA ALA A 147 -44.20 47.25 -12.81
C ALA A 147 -44.72 45.89 -13.33
N GLY A 148 -44.96 44.92 -12.43
CA GLY A 148 -45.87 43.82 -12.76
C GLY A 148 -45.88 42.57 -11.85
N ARG A 149 -46.84 42.55 -10.91
CA ARG A 149 -47.71 41.39 -10.50
C ARG A 149 -47.02 40.16 -9.88
N ARG A 150 -47.14 39.93 -8.56
CA ARG A 150 -48.19 39.12 -7.86
C ARG A 150 -48.54 37.80 -8.57
N SER A 151 -48.23 36.65 -7.94
CA SER A 151 -49.20 35.84 -7.16
C SER A 151 -48.68 34.43 -6.82
N ARG A 152 -48.80 34.04 -5.53
CA ARG A 152 -49.33 32.76 -4.95
C ARG A 152 -48.75 31.43 -5.47
N SER A 153 -48.45 30.38 -4.71
CA SER A 153 -48.71 29.89 -3.34
C SER A 153 -47.70 28.76 -3.10
N ALA A 154 -47.00 28.70 -1.96
CA ALA A 154 -47.29 27.80 -0.83
C ALA A 154 -47.68 26.36 -1.21
N VAL A 155 -46.75 25.40 -1.03
CA VAL A 155 -47.01 24.10 -0.38
C VAL A 155 -45.73 23.63 0.34
N ILE A 156 -45.87 23.37 1.64
CA ILE A 156 -44.95 22.68 2.55
C ILE A 156 -45.48 21.24 2.70
N PRO A 157 -44.64 20.21 2.87
CA PRO A 157 -44.54 19.55 4.20
C PRO A 157 -43.06 19.24 4.57
N THR A 158 -42.53 19.64 5.74
CA THR A 158 -42.53 18.95 7.05
C THR A 158 -42.07 17.50 7.02
N MET A 159 -40.81 17.26 7.39
CA MET A 159 -40.33 16.81 8.72
C MET A 159 -40.56 15.32 9.01
N GLY A 160 -39.46 14.57 9.01
CA GLY A 160 -39.31 13.26 9.65
C GLY A 160 -37.94 13.22 10.33
N THR A 161 -37.95 13.47 11.63
CA THR A 161 -36.82 13.56 12.55
C THR A 161 -36.28 12.21 13.02
N ALA A 162 -35.03 12.26 13.47
CA ALA A 162 -34.41 11.47 14.55
C ALA A 162 -33.82 10.10 14.19
N GLY A 163 -32.49 10.03 14.34
CA GLY A 163 -31.69 8.83 14.29
C GLY A 163 -30.21 9.14 14.59
N THR A 164 -29.96 9.86 15.68
CA THR A 164 -28.61 10.02 16.26
C THR A 164 -28.30 8.81 17.13
N CYS A 165 -27.27 8.06 16.79
CA CYS A 165 -26.47 7.25 17.71
C CYS A 165 -25.05 7.17 17.12
N CYS A 166 -24.13 8.03 17.52
CA CYS A 166 -23.17 7.79 18.61
C CYS A 166 -22.54 6.39 18.53
N GLY A 167 -21.23 6.36 18.22
CA GLY A 167 -20.44 5.14 18.19
C GLY A 167 -19.13 5.30 17.44
N GLN A 168 -18.28 6.25 17.86
CA GLN A 168 -16.84 6.15 17.62
C GLN A 168 -16.37 4.85 18.27
N MET A 169 -16.07 3.84 17.45
CA MET A 169 -15.32 2.68 17.89
C MET A 169 -13.84 3.06 17.90
N PRO A 170 -13.09 2.79 18.98
CA PRO A 170 -11.65 3.01 19.00
C PRO A 170 -10.98 2.14 17.94
N ALA A 171 -9.91 2.67 17.36
CA ALA A 171 -9.06 1.95 16.43
C ALA A 171 -8.67 0.58 17.03
N PRO A 172 -8.75 -0.53 16.26
CA PRO A 172 -8.17 -1.78 16.72
C PRO A 172 -6.67 -1.56 16.94
N MET A 173 -6.24 -1.93 18.14
CA MET A 173 -4.84 -1.97 18.55
C MET A 173 -4.05 -2.85 17.55
N PRO A 174 -2.76 -2.56 17.27
CA PRO A 174 -1.96 -3.41 16.41
C PRO A 174 -1.88 -4.81 17.03
N GLU A 175 -2.53 -5.75 16.36
CA GLU A 175 -2.45 -7.18 16.66
C GLU A 175 -0.99 -7.57 16.44
N GLN A 176 -0.31 -7.93 17.53
CA GLN A 176 1.08 -8.35 17.53
C GLN A 176 1.20 -9.51 16.53
N GLN A 177 1.89 -9.26 15.42
CA GLN A 177 2.12 -10.25 14.38
C GLN A 177 2.80 -11.45 15.04
N THR A 178 2.07 -12.56 15.11
CA THR A 178 2.64 -13.88 15.40
C THR A 178 3.60 -14.19 14.26
N PHE A 179 4.89 -13.97 14.52
CA PHE A 179 5.97 -14.36 13.62
C PHE A 179 5.97 -15.88 13.49
N ASN A 180 5.98 -16.36 12.24
CA ASN A 180 6.19 -17.77 11.94
C ASN A 180 7.52 -18.20 12.59
N GLN A 181 7.45 -19.22 13.45
CA GLN A 181 8.63 -19.84 14.03
C GLN A 181 9.43 -20.50 12.91
N GLY A 182 10.55 -19.87 12.54
CA GLY A 182 11.45 -20.32 11.47
C GLY A 182 12.14 -19.20 10.67
N GLU A 183 11.87 -17.92 10.92
CA GLU A 183 12.63 -16.82 10.30
C GLU A 183 13.75 -16.35 11.26
N THR A 184 15.01 -16.58 10.86
CA THR A 184 16.19 -16.02 11.50
C THR A 184 16.05 -14.50 11.64
N MET A 185 16.09 -13.99 12.86
CA MET A 185 15.94 -12.57 13.11
C MET A 185 17.25 -11.84 12.88
N LYS A 186 17.43 -11.35 11.65
CA LYS A 186 18.57 -10.50 11.26
C LYS A 186 18.29 -9.04 11.57
N ILE A 187 19.29 -8.38 12.17
CA ILE A 187 19.27 -6.96 12.52
C ILE A 187 20.40 -6.27 11.76
N ALA A 188 20.11 -5.15 11.11
CA ALA A 188 21.13 -4.31 10.48
C ALA A 188 21.46 -3.11 11.38
N ILE A 189 22.74 -2.81 11.57
CA ILE A 189 23.21 -1.69 12.40
C ILE A 189 24.09 -0.78 11.54
N SER A 190 23.79 0.52 11.46
CA SER A 190 24.64 1.46 10.72
C SER A 190 25.94 1.73 11.48
N CYS A 191 27.07 1.37 10.90
CA CYS A 191 28.39 1.46 11.56
C CYS A 191 29.39 2.23 10.72
N GLU A 192 30.34 2.90 11.37
CA GLU A 192 31.46 3.57 10.70
C GLU A 192 32.55 2.59 10.23
N GLY A 193 32.52 1.33 10.67
CA GLY A 193 33.52 0.32 10.33
C GLY A 193 33.03 -1.12 10.46
N PRO A 194 33.85 -2.09 9.99
CA PRO A 194 33.57 -3.51 10.08
C PRO A 194 33.86 -4.03 11.50
N GLY A 195 32.82 -4.20 12.31
CA GLY A 195 32.91 -4.88 13.60
C GLY A 195 31.94 -4.35 14.65
N LEU A 196 31.62 -5.18 15.64
CA LEU A 196 30.70 -4.87 16.75
C LEU A 196 31.19 -3.72 17.65
N GLU A 197 32.51 -3.53 17.74
CA GLU A 197 33.13 -2.43 18.50
C GLU A 197 33.10 -1.09 17.74
N SER A 198 32.68 -1.10 16.48
CA SER A 198 32.61 0.11 15.67
C SER A 198 31.56 1.06 16.21
N LYS A 199 31.82 2.36 16.07
CA LYS A 199 30.86 3.39 16.44
C LYS A 199 29.63 3.34 15.53
N LEU A 200 28.48 3.62 16.13
CA LEU A 200 27.23 3.80 15.41
C LEU A 200 27.35 5.04 14.51
N ASP A 201 27.12 4.88 13.21
CA ASP A 201 27.07 6.02 12.29
C ASP A 201 25.74 6.77 12.52
N PRO A 202 25.77 8.10 12.73
CA PRO A 202 24.55 8.88 12.84
C PRO A 202 23.74 8.89 11.54
N ARG A 203 24.35 8.68 10.37
CA ARG A 203 23.70 8.69 9.05
C ARG A 203 23.31 7.29 8.64
N PHE A 204 22.03 7.06 8.34
CA PHE A 204 21.62 5.82 7.69
C PHE A 204 22.10 5.74 6.22
N GLY A 205 21.65 6.67 5.36
CA GLY A 205 21.83 6.52 3.91
C GLY A 205 23.26 6.71 3.39
N ARG A 206 24.12 7.38 4.16
CA ARG A 206 25.53 7.61 3.84
C ARG A 206 26.46 7.02 4.91
N ALA A 207 25.98 6.01 5.64
CA ALA A 207 26.83 5.24 6.53
C ALA A 207 28.02 4.66 5.75
N ALA A 208 29.14 4.43 6.43
CA ALA A 208 30.25 3.66 5.86
C ALA A 208 29.81 2.22 5.51
N GLY A 209 28.97 1.61 6.36
CA GLY A 209 28.38 0.31 6.09
C GLY A 209 27.31 -0.09 7.09
N PHE A 210 26.81 -1.31 6.92
CA PHE A 210 25.82 -1.93 7.77
C PHE A 210 26.35 -3.26 8.30
N LEU A 211 26.31 -3.42 9.61
CA LEU A 211 26.60 -4.70 10.27
C LEU A 211 25.29 -5.48 10.40
N ILE A 212 25.20 -6.62 9.72
CA ILE A 212 24.07 -7.54 9.77
C ILE A 212 24.37 -8.58 10.84
N TYR A 213 23.60 -8.58 11.91
CA TYR A 213 23.73 -9.51 13.01
C TYR A 213 22.55 -10.48 13.02
N ASP A 214 22.83 -11.78 13.03
CA ASP A 214 21.83 -12.82 13.18
C ASP A 214 21.65 -13.17 14.66
N LEU A 215 20.45 -12.92 15.20
CA LEU A 215 20.14 -13.20 16.61
C LEU A 215 20.13 -14.69 16.95
N GLU A 216 19.94 -15.59 15.97
CA GLU A 216 19.85 -17.02 16.23
C GLU A 216 21.23 -17.69 16.17
N THR A 217 22.04 -17.34 15.17
CA THR A 217 23.36 -17.94 14.97
C THR A 217 24.48 -17.17 15.67
N GLY A 218 24.25 -15.90 16.02
CA GLY A 218 25.26 -15.00 16.55
C GLY A 218 26.30 -14.56 15.52
N ALA A 219 26.07 -14.84 14.22
CA ALA A 219 26.96 -14.45 13.15
C ALA A 219 26.80 -12.97 12.80
N ASP A 220 27.92 -12.29 12.56
CA ASP A 220 27.97 -10.92 12.05
C ASP A 220 28.52 -10.89 10.62
N GLU A 221 27.84 -10.14 9.75
CA GLU A 221 28.24 -9.89 8.36
C GLU A 221 28.30 -8.39 8.12
N TYR A 222 29.41 -7.89 7.57
CA TYR A 222 29.55 -6.48 7.26
C TYR A 222 29.27 -6.20 5.78
N VAL A 223 28.29 -5.33 5.53
CA VAL A 223 27.91 -4.86 4.19
C VAL A 223 28.43 -3.45 3.97
N ASN A 224 29.37 -3.30 3.03
CA ASN A 224 29.97 -2.02 2.71
C ASN A 224 28.99 -1.14 1.89
N ASN A 225 28.91 0.15 2.23
CA ASN A 225 28.03 1.15 1.61
C ASN A 225 28.81 2.27 0.87
N GLU A 226 30.07 2.04 0.52
CA GLU A 226 30.98 2.94 -0.22
C GLU A 226 30.36 3.55 -1.49
N GLN A 227 29.53 2.79 -2.19
CA GLN A 227 28.86 3.26 -3.39
C GLN A 227 27.87 4.41 -3.10
N ASN A 228 27.27 4.42 -1.90
CA ASN A 228 26.24 5.38 -1.50
C ASN A 228 26.79 6.59 -0.76
N LEU A 229 28.03 6.50 -0.23
CA LEU A 229 28.75 7.60 0.42
C LEU A 229 28.87 8.85 -0.47
N SER A 230 29.13 8.66 -1.76
CA SER A 230 29.38 9.74 -2.72
C SER A 230 28.16 10.12 -3.58
N LEU A 231 26.99 9.51 -3.35
CA LEU A 231 25.82 9.78 -4.20
C LEU A 231 25.22 11.17 -3.93
N PRO A 232 24.98 11.97 -4.99
CA PRO A 232 24.40 13.30 -4.85
C PRO A 232 22.94 13.23 -4.38
N GLN A 233 22.19 12.18 -4.75
CA GLN A 233 20.83 11.95 -4.31
C GLN A 233 20.51 10.46 -4.30
N GLY A 234 19.58 10.03 -3.43
CA GLY A 234 19.06 8.66 -3.43
C GLY A 234 19.82 7.66 -2.57
N ALA A 235 20.94 8.06 -1.96
CA ALA A 235 21.77 7.22 -1.09
C ALA A 235 20.95 6.42 -0.06
N GLY A 236 20.00 7.07 0.63
CA GLY A 236 19.15 6.40 1.62
C GLY A 236 18.17 5.37 1.07
N ILE A 237 17.69 5.52 -0.17
CA ILE A 237 16.80 4.53 -0.80
C ILE A 237 17.62 3.30 -1.19
N GLN A 238 18.80 3.52 -1.76
CA GLN A 238 19.68 2.43 -2.17
C GLN A 238 20.21 1.65 -0.96
N SER A 239 20.63 2.33 0.10
CA SER A 239 21.00 1.68 1.36
C SER A 239 19.84 0.86 1.96
N ALA A 240 18.61 1.37 1.92
CA ALA A 240 17.43 0.62 2.37
C ALA A 240 17.19 -0.65 1.53
N GLN A 241 17.38 -0.58 0.21
CA GLN A 241 17.29 -1.74 -0.68
C GLN A 241 18.39 -2.77 -0.39
N THR A 242 19.64 -2.32 -0.19
CA THR A 242 20.76 -3.19 0.17
C THR A 242 20.49 -3.93 1.47
N VAL A 243 20.00 -3.23 2.50
CA VAL A 243 19.64 -3.84 3.78
C VAL A 243 18.43 -4.77 3.65
N GLY A 244 17.42 -4.41 2.85
CA GLY A 244 16.29 -5.28 2.59
C GLY A 244 16.68 -6.57 1.88
N ALA A 245 17.68 -6.53 1.01
CA ALA A 245 18.18 -7.71 0.30
C ALA A 245 18.88 -8.73 1.22
N THR A 246 19.43 -8.31 2.37
CA THR A 246 20.05 -9.25 3.34
C THR A 246 19.03 -10.00 4.19
N GLY A 247 17.75 -9.60 4.12
CA GLY A 247 16.66 -10.16 4.91
C GLY A 247 16.56 -9.59 6.33
N ALA A 248 17.19 -8.43 6.60
CA ALA A 248 17.10 -7.78 7.90
C ALA A 248 15.65 -7.34 8.20
N LYS A 249 15.14 -7.71 9.38
CA LYS A 249 13.79 -7.35 9.85
C LYS A 249 13.79 -6.07 10.69
N ALA A 250 14.95 -5.70 11.23
CA ALA A 250 15.13 -4.50 12.03
C ALA A 250 16.41 -3.75 11.60
N VAL A 251 16.36 -2.41 11.68
CA VAL A 251 17.48 -1.51 11.44
C VAL A 251 17.69 -0.63 12.65
N ILE A 252 18.91 -0.58 13.17
CA ILE A 252 19.32 0.36 14.21
C ILE A 252 20.21 1.42 13.58
N THR A 253 19.81 2.69 13.72
CA THR A 253 20.56 3.82 13.18
C THR A 253 20.40 5.06 14.04
N GLY A 254 21.30 6.04 13.90
CA GLY A 254 21.15 7.32 14.62
C GLY A 254 20.00 8.15 14.06
N HIS A 255 20.11 8.57 12.80
CA HIS A 255 19.15 9.43 12.12
C HIS A 255 18.76 8.91 10.74
N MET A 256 17.48 9.11 10.42
CA MET A 256 16.90 8.68 9.15
C MET A 256 16.03 9.78 8.53
N GLY A 257 16.19 9.96 7.22
CA GLY A 257 15.36 10.88 6.43
C GLY A 257 14.10 10.21 5.85
N PRO A 258 13.12 11.01 5.38
CA PRO A 258 11.80 10.54 4.95
C PRO A 258 11.84 9.52 3.82
N LYS A 259 12.77 9.66 2.87
CA LYS A 259 12.89 8.76 1.72
C LYS A 259 13.41 7.37 2.13
N ALA A 260 14.35 7.31 3.06
CA ALA A 260 14.89 6.05 3.57
C ALA A 260 13.85 5.33 4.44
N PHE A 261 13.18 6.08 5.32
CA PHE A 261 12.12 5.55 6.17
C PHE A 261 10.99 4.90 5.36
N MET A 262 10.47 5.61 4.35
CA MET A 262 9.45 5.06 3.45
C MET A 262 9.92 3.81 2.68
N ALA A 263 11.21 3.71 2.35
CA ALA A 263 11.75 2.55 1.64
C ALA A 263 11.84 1.32 2.56
N LEU A 264 12.26 1.50 3.80
CA LEU A 264 12.33 0.43 4.81
C LEU A 264 10.94 -0.02 5.26
N GLU A 265 10.02 0.92 5.46
CA GLU A 265 8.62 0.65 5.81
C GLU A 265 7.93 -0.20 4.73
N LYS A 266 8.15 0.14 3.44
CA LYS A 266 7.67 -0.69 2.32
C LYS A 266 8.25 -2.10 2.30
N GLY A 267 9.49 -2.25 2.78
CA GLY A 267 10.14 -3.54 2.97
C GLY A 267 9.69 -4.31 4.22
N GLY A 268 8.82 -3.72 5.06
CA GLY A 268 8.40 -4.32 6.33
C GLY A 268 9.52 -4.37 7.37
N ILE A 269 10.50 -3.48 7.26
CA ILE A 269 11.68 -3.43 8.13
C ILE A 269 11.44 -2.40 9.24
N GLN A 270 11.53 -2.84 10.49
CA GLN A 270 11.35 -1.97 11.65
C GLN A 270 12.58 -1.09 11.86
N VAL A 271 12.37 0.19 12.19
CA VAL A 271 13.46 1.15 12.39
C VAL A 271 13.56 1.49 13.87
N PHE A 272 14.77 1.47 14.41
CA PHE A 272 15.10 1.80 15.79
C PHE A 272 16.13 2.92 15.81
N LEU A 273 15.89 3.93 16.66
CA LEU A 273 16.81 5.03 16.84
C LEU A 273 17.80 4.69 17.95
N GLY A 274 19.06 4.48 17.56
CA GLY A 274 20.16 4.23 18.46
C GLY A 274 20.62 5.50 19.15
N GLN A 275 20.92 5.42 20.44
CA GLN A 275 21.42 6.55 21.22
C GLN A 275 22.96 6.56 21.22
N GLY A 276 23.59 6.88 20.08
CA GLY A 276 25.06 6.92 19.98
C GLY A 276 25.75 5.63 20.46
N GLY A 277 27.05 5.69 20.72
CA GLY A 277 27.80 4.54 21.26
C GLY A 277 28.33 3.57 20.20
N THR A 278 28.61 2.32 20.61
CA THR A 278 29.09 1.24 19.73
C THR A 278 27.94 0.39 19.17
N ALA A 279 28.21 -0.35 18.10
CA ALA A 279 27.23 -1.27 17.53
C ALA A 279 26.83 -2.37 18.54
N ALA A 280 27.77 -2.85 19.35
CA ALA A 280 27.52 -3.80 20.43
C ALA A 280 26.55 -3.25 21.48
N GLU A 281 26.77 -2.03 21.97
CA GLU A 281 25.89 -1.38 22.96
C GLU A 281 24.45 -1.23 22.44
N ASN A 282 24.31 -0.85 21.17
CA ASN A 282 23.01 -0.71 20.53
C ASN A 282 22.32 -2.07 20.31
N LEU A 283 23.08 -3.10 19.96
CA LEU A 283 22.57 -4.47 19.85
C LEU A 283 22.08 -4.99 21.21
N GLU A 284 22.81 -4.73 22.30
CA GLU A 284 22.38 -5.08 23.65
C GLU A 284 21.14 -4.28 24.08
N ALA A 285 21.10 -2.99 23.79
CA ALA A 285 19.93 -2.15 24.07
C ALA A 285 18.68 -2.63 23.31
N TYR A 286 18.86 -3.12 22.08
CA TYR A 286 17.80 -3.76 21.31
C TYR A 286 17.31 -5.06 21.97
N LYS A 287 18.24 -5.96 22.34
CA LYS A 287 17.92 -7.22 23.04
C LYS A 287 17.22 -6.96 24.38
N ALA A 288 17.57 -5.86 25.06
CA ALA A 288 16.95 -5.42 26.30
C ALA A 288 15.61 -4.68 26.12
N GLY A 289 15.17 -4.43 24.89
CA GLY A 289 13.94 -3.70 24.58
C GLY A 289 13.95 -2.23 25.01
N LYS A 290 15.13 -1.62 25.16
CA LYS A 290 15.28 -0.23 25.61
C LYS A 290 15.25 0.78 24.45
N LEU A 291 15.41 0.34 23.21
CA LEU A 291 15.37 1.20 22.03
C LEU A 291 13.92 1.47 21.62
N ALA A 292 13.61 2.74 21.36
CA ALA A 292 12.31 3.14 20.85
C ALA A 292 12.22 2.86 19.34
N PRO A 293 11.14 2.21 18.87
CA PRO A 293 10.86 2.15 17.44
C PRO A 293 10.56 3.56 16.92
N ALA A 294 11.03 3.87 15.72
CA ALA A 294 10.72 5.12 15.04
C ALA A 294 9.37 5.00 14.31
N ASP A 295 8.39 5.81 14.70
CA ASP A 295 7.11 5.94 14.00
C ASP A 295 7.18 6.87 12.77
N GLY A 296 8.32 7.53 12.53
CA GLY A 296 8.50 8.46 11.42
C GLY A 296 9.94 8.95 11.24
N PRO A 297 10.21 9.72 10.17
CA PRO A 297 11.53 10.27 9.89
C PRO A 297 11.91 11.38 10.87
N ASP A 298 13.17 11.35 11.34
CA ASP A 298 13.71 12.29 12.34
C ASP A 298 14.33 13.56 11.70
N LYS A 299 14.70 13.51 10.41
CA LYS A 299 15.37 14.63 9.70
C LYS A 299 14.64 15.02 8.41
N GLU A 300 14.64 16.31 8.09
CA GLU A 300 14.18 16.82 6.79
C GLU A 300 15.10 16.36 5.64
N GLY A 301 14.57 16.32 4.41
CA GLY A 301 15.14 15.61 3.26
C GLY A 301 16.51 16.07 2.71
N HIS A 302 17.24 16.94 3.42
CA HIS A 302 18.55 17.48 3.04
C HIS A 302 19.62 17.23 4.12
N TRP A 303 19.95 15.96 4.30
CA TRP A 303 20.99 15.45 5.20
C TRP A 303 21.89 14.48 4.44
#